data_AF-A0A7V8WRI9-F1
#
_entry.id   AF-A0A7V8WRI9-F1
#
_cell.length_a   1.000
_cell.length_b   1.000
_cell.length_c   1.000
_cell.angle_alpha   90.00
_cell.angle_beta   90.00
_cell.angle_gamma   90.00
#
_symmetry.space_group_name_H-M   'P 1'
#
loop_
_entity.id
_entity.type
_entity.pdbx_description
1 polymer ?
#
loop_
_entity_poly.entity_id
_entity_poly.type
_entity_poly.pdbx_seq_one_letter_code
_entity_poly.pdbx_strand_id
1 'polypeptide(L)'
;TALFGMLFRVVPNAGQRVDDIVPGAVTIAVLFVLMTQVFPLYLRLVQGFNRIGSAFAFLSLLLIWFYLLAHLLLFGAYINATYQPYRRGRVAQRGRRRRPAKDSVLRTED
;
A
#
# COMPACT_ATOMS: atom_id res chain seq x y z
N THR A 1 26.78 6.13 -3.01
CA THR A 1 25.87 6.54 -4.11
C THR A 1 25.46 5.39 -5.03
N ALA A 2 26.37 4.50 -5.46
CA ALA A 2 26.03 3.34 -6.30
C ALA A 2 24.98 2.37 -5.68
N LEU A 3 25.01 2.19 -4.35
CA LEU A 3 24.04 1.35 -3.61
C LEU A 3 22.57 1.82 -3.78
N PHE A 4 22.34 3.14 -3.77
CA PHE A 4 21.01 3.73 -3.97
C PHE A 4 20.51 3.52 -5.40
N GLY A 5 21.40 3.58 -6.39
CA GLY A 5 21.05 3.31 -7.80
C GLY A 5 20.65 1.85 -8.04
N MET A 6 21.26 0.90 -7.32
CA MET A 6 20.91 -0.52 -7.44
C MET A 6 19.58 -0.85 -6.74
N LEU A 7 19.31 -0.21 -5.60
CA LEU A 7 18.03 -0.31 -4.89
C LEU A 7 16.86 0.19 -5.73
N PHE A 8 17.03 1.35 -6.40
CA PHE A 8 16.02 1.93 -7.30
C PHE A 8 15.77 1.13 -8.58
N ARG A 9 16.67 0.21 -8.94
CA ARG A 9 16.56 -0.63 -10.14
C ARG A 9 15.96 -2.00 -9.86
N VAL A 10 15.99 -2.47 -8.61
CA VAL A 10 15.38 -3.75 -8.19
C VAL A 10 13.90 -3.58 -7.83
N VAL A 11 13.50 -2.38 -7.39
CA VAL A 11 12.10 -2.05 -7.05
C VAL A 11 11.12 -1.88 -8.24
N PRO A 12 11.50 -1.42 -9.46
CA PRO A 12 10.56 -1.22 -10.55
C PRO A 12 10.34 -2.53 -11.30
N ASN A 13 9.81 -3.54 -10.61
CA ASN A 13 9.17 -4.70 -11.25
C ASN A 13 7.70 -4.83 -10.83
N ALA A 14 7.06 -3.71 -10.52
CA ALA A 14 5.61 -3.62 -10.49
C ALA A 14 5.17 -2.94 -11.80
N GLY A 15 4.95 -3.74 -12.84
CA GLY A 15 4.25 -3.32 -14.06
C GLY A 15 2.76 -3.02 -13.81
N GLN A 16 2.44 -2.33 -12.72
CA GLN A 16 1.15 -1.71 -12.50
C GLN A 16 1.21 -0.32 -13.12
N ARG A 17 0.30 -0.04 -14.04
CA ARG A 17 0.08 1.33 -14.50
C ARG A 17 -0.22 2.16 -13.25
N VAL A 18 0.55 3.23 -13.04
CA VAL A 18 0.37 4.20 -11.95
C VAL A 18 -1.09 4.64 -11.83
N ASP A 19 -1.79 4.74 -12.96
CA ASP A 19 -3.21 5.06 -13.09
C ASP A 19 -4.16 4.16 -12.29
N ASP A 20 -3.82 2.88 -12.09
CA ASP A 20 -4.69 1.91 -11.40
C ASP A 20 -4.64 2.09 -9.87
N ILE A 21 -3.63 2.78 -9.33
CA ILE A 21 -3.43 2.98 -7.87
C ILE A 21 -3.86 4.39 -7.45
N VAL A 22 -4.04 5.31 -8.41
CA VAL A 22 -4.41 6.71 -8.17
C VAL A 22 -5.62 6.90 -7.24
N PRO A 23 -6.77 6.19 -7.39
CA PRO A 23 -7.92 6.48 -6.54
C PRO A 23 -7.68 6.14 -5.06
N GLY A 24 -6.99 5.02 -4.79
CA GLY A 24 -6.58 4.65 -3.44
C GLY A 24 -5.50 5.59 -2.88
N ALA A 25 -4.53 5.98 -3.71
CA ALA A 25 -3.44 6.87 -3.32
C ALA A 25 -3.94 8.29 -3.00
N VAL A 26 -4.86 8.84 -3.80
CA VAL A 26 -5.48 10.15 -3.56
C VAL A 26 -6.29 10.11 -2.26
N THR A 27 -7.04 9.04 -2.02
CA THR A 27 -7.79 8.90 -0.77
C THR A 27 -6.85 8.87 0.44
N ILE A 28 -5.78 8.06 0.38
CA ILE A 28 -4.77 8.03 1.45
C ILE A 28 -4.13 9.41 1.63
N ALA A 29 -3.79 10.12 0.55
CA ALA A 29 -3.17 11.43 0.63
C ALA A 29 -4.09 12.45 1.35
N VAL A 30 -5.38 12.48 1.01
CA VAL A 30 -6.36 13.37 1.67
C VAL A 30 -6.50 13.01 3.15
N LEU A 31 -6.68 11.73 3.48
CA LEU A 31 -6.79 11.28 4.87
C LEU A 31 -5.50 11.54 5.65
N PHE A 32 -4.34 11.41 5.02
CA PHE A 32 -3.04 11.69 5.64
C PHE A 32 -2.90 13.17 5.98
N VAL A 33 -3.29 14.07 5.09
CA VAL A 33 -3.30 15.52 5.37
C VAL A 33 -4.24 15.86 6.52
N LEU A 34 -5.40 15.22 6.62
CA LEU A 34 -6.30 15.38 7.77
C LEU A 34 -5.69 14.83 9.05
N MET A 35 -5.05 13.67 8.99
CA MET A 35 -4.40 13.02 10.12
C MET A 35 -3.24 13.87 10.67
N THR A 36 -2.47 14.58 9.84
CA THR A 36 -1.38 15.44 10.35
C THR A 36 -1.89 16.61 11.19
N GLN A 37 -3.15 17.00 11.05
CA GLN A 37 -3.80 18.02 11.90
C GLN A 37 -4.02 17.55 13.35
N VAL A 38 -3.90 16.26 13.63
CA VAL A 38 -4.04 15.70 14.98
C VAL A 38 -2.81 16.01 15.84
N PHE A 39 -1.64 16.20 15.22
CA PHE A 39 -0.38 16.42 15.94
C PHE A 39 -0.37 17.71 16.80
N PRO A 40 -0.80 18.89 16.29
CA PRO A 40 -0.94 20.10 17.11
C PRO A 40 -1.91 19.93 18.30
N LEU A 41 -3.00 19.18 18.11
CA LEU A 41 -3.98 18.95 19.17
C LEU A 41 -3.37 18.10 20.29
N TYR A 42 -2.64 17.05 19.91
CA TYR A 42 -1.92 16.21 20.86
C TYR A 42 -0.88 17.01 21.67
N LEU A 43 -0.12 17.90 21.02
CA LEU A 43 0.85 18.75 21.71
C LEU A 43 0.21 19.65 22.76
N ARG A 44 -1.06 20.06 22.60
CA ARG A 44 -1.80 20.84 23.61
C ARG A 44 -2.23 19.99 24.81
N LEU A 45 -2.57 18.73 24.58
CA LEU A 45 -2.99 17.80 25.64
C LEU A 45 -1.84 17.40 26.56
N VAL A 46 -0.61 17.38 26.05
CA VAL A 46 0.59 16.91 26.78
C VAL A 46 1.32 18.05 27.53
N GLN A 47 0.84 19.29 27.44
CA GLN A 47 1.45 20.42 28.16
C GLN A 47 1.22 20.24 29.67
N GLY A 48 2.29 19.97 30.42
CA GLY A 48 2.24 19.86 31.89
C GLY A 48 2.62 18.50 32.47
N PHE A 49 2.94 17.48 31.67
CA PHE A 49 3.42 16.20 32.19
C PHE A 49 4.90 16.24 32.62
N ASN A 50 5.21 15.60 33.74
CA ASN A 50 6.59 15.39 34.20
C ASN A 50 7.37 14.47 33.23
N ARG A 51 8.71 14.42 33.34
CA ARG A 51 9.65 13.80 32.39
C ARG A 51 9.35 12.32 32.05
N ILE A 52 8.78 11.56 32.99
CA ILE A 52 8.33 10.18 32.76
C ILE A 52 7.02 10.16 31.96
N GLY A 53 6.07 11.05 32.30
CA GLY A 53 4.80 11.19 31.60
C GLY A 53 4.97 11.59 30.14
N SER A 54 5.97 12.41 29.79
CA SER A 54 6.27 12.74 28.40
C SER A 54 6.75 11.54 27.56
N ALA A 55 7.47 10.59 28.16
CA ALA A 55 7.92 9.39 27.46
C ALA A 55 6.74 8.44 27.16
N PHE A 56 5.87 8.22 28.14
CA PHE A 56 4.63 7.46 27.94
C PHE A 56 3.70 8.13 26.94
N ALA A 57 3.54 9.44 27.04
CA ALA A 57 2.76 10.20 26.09
C ALA A 57 3.30 9.97 24.66
N PHE A 58 4.61 10.10 24.44
CA PHE A 58 5.23 9.90 23.13
C PHE A 58 4.99 8.48 22.59
N LEU A 59 5.12 7.45 23.44
CA LEU A 59 4.84 6.07 23.04
C LEU A 59 3.37 5.88 22.65
N SER A 60 2.44 6.41 23.45
CA SER A 60 1.00 6.38 23.14
C SER A 60 0.68 7.12 21.84
N LEU A 61 1.34 8.25 21.58
CA LEU A 61 1.22 8.97 20.32
C LEU A 61 1.66 8.08 19.16
N LEU A 62 2.83 7.45 19.24
CA LEU A 62 3.34 6.56 18.20
C LEU A 62 2.37 5.39 17.94
N LEU A 63 1.85 4.76 18.99
CA LEU A 63 0.87 3.67 18.88
C LEU A 63 -0.39 4.11 18.13
N ILE A 64 -0.98 5.24 18.53
CA ILE A 64 -2.15 5.81 17.87
C ILE A 64 -1.82 6.18 16.42
N TRP A 65 -0.62 6.73 16.19
CA TRP A 65 -0.16 7.13 14.87
C TRP A 65 -0.03 5.93 13.92
N PHE A 66 0.63 4.86 14.35
CA PHE A 66 0.74 3.64 13.56
C PHE A 66 -0.61 2.95 13.36
N TYR A 67 -1.47 2.95 14.38
CA TYR A 67 -2.83 2.43 14.26
C TYR A 67 -3.63 3.17 13.18
N LEU A 68 -3.54 4.50 13.15
CA LEU A 68 -4.18 5.32 12.12
C LEU A 68 -3.55 5.07 10.75
N LEU A 69 -2.22 5.02 10.63
CA LEU A 69 -1.55 4.69 9.37
C LEU A 69 -2.01 3.34 8.81
N ALA A 70 -2.12 2.32 9.66
CA ALA A 70 -2.61 1.01 9.25
C ALA A 70 -4.06 1.10 8.73
N HIS A 71 -4.92 1.89 9.38
CA HIS A 71 -6.28 2.15 8.91
C HIS A 71 -6.32 2.89 7.58
N LEU A 72 -5.49 3.93 7.40
CA LEU A 72 -5.39 4.67 6.14
C LEU A 72 -4.98 3.74 5.00
N LEU A 73 -3.96 2.92 5.21
CA LEU A 73 -3.50 1.93 4.23
C LEU A 73 -4.59 0.92 3.91
N LEU A 74 -5.28 0.40 4.92
CA LEU A 74 -6.38 -0.55 4.74
C LEU A 74 -7.54 0.08 3.95
N PHE A 75 -7.88 1.34 4.23
CA PHE A 75 -8.95 2.07 3.55
C PHE A 75 -8.61 2.31 2.07
N GLY A 76 -7.38 2.77 1.79
CA GLY A 76 -6.93 2.95 0.40
C GLY A 76 -6.82 1.64 -0.35
N ALA A 77 -6.39 0.56 0.31
CA ALA A 77 -6.37 -0.79 -0.25
C ALA A 77 -7.79 -1.32 -0.53
N TYR A 78 -8.74 -1.06 0.37
CA TYR A 78 -10.14 -1.42 0.20
C TYR A 78 -10.76 -0.72 -1.01
N ILE A 79 -10.51 0.58 -1.17
CA ILE A 79 -10.97 1.34 -2.33
C ILE A 79 -10.33 0.79 -3.61
N ASN A 80 -9.02 0.56 -3.60
CA ASN A 80 -8.31 -0.04 -4.73
C ASN A 80 -8.87 -1.43 -5.11
N ALA A 81 -9.19 -2.26 -4.11
CA ALA A 81 -9.77 -3.59 -4.30
C ALA A 81 -11.20 -3.52 -4.88
N THR A 82 -12.03 -2.59 -4.40
CA THR A 82 -13.39 -2.37 -4.90
C THR A 82 -13.41 -1.82 -6.33
N TYR A 83 -12.38 -1.06 -6.74
CA TYR A 83 -12.20 -0.59 -8.13
C TYR A 83 -11.56 -1.65 -9.05
N GLN A 84 -11.02 -2.74 -8.51
CA GLN A 84 -10.38 -3.83 -9.25
C GLN A 84 -11.26 -4.90 -9.95
N PRO A 85 -12.62 -4.90 -9.97
CA PRO A 85 -13.42 -5.99 -10.57
C PRO A 85 -13.11 -6.32 -12.04
N TYR A 86 -12.42 -5.46 -12.80
CA TYR A 86 -12.25 -5.66 -14.24
C TYR A 86 -11.03 -6.47 -14.70
N ARG A 87 -10.06 -6.82 -13.84
CA ARG A 87 -8.78 -7.38 -14.36
C ARG A 87 -8.20 -8.63 -13.70
N ARG A 88 -8.75 -9.16 -12.60
CA ARG A 88 -8.40 -10.53 -12.16
C ARG A 88 -8.71 -11.57 -13.24
N GLY A 89 -9.65 -11.29 -14.15
CA GLY A 89 -9.89 -12.09 -15.35
C GLY A 89 -8.75 -12.09 -16.38
N ARG A 90 -7.93 -11.03 -16.50
CA ARG A 90 -6.94 -10.91 -17.59
C ARG A 90 -5.60 -11.61 -17.31
N VAL A 91 -5.18 -11.70 -16.05
CA VAL A 91 -3.94 -12.42 -15.68
C VAL A 91 -4.21 -13.93 -15.64
N ALA A 92 -5.35 -14.36 -15.11
CA ALA A 92 -5.77 -15.77 -15.13
C ALA A 92 -6.01 -16.29 -16.56
N GLN A 93 -6.56 -15.47 -17.46
CA GLN A 93 -6.75 -15.87 -18.88
C GLN A 93 -5.44 -15.91 -19.67
N ARG A 94 -4.44 -15.07 -19.37
CA ARG A 94 -3.13 -15.11 -20.05
C ARG A 94 -2.35 -16.39 -19.78
N GLY A 95 -2.44 -16.93 -18.55
CA GLY A 95 -1.87 -18.24 -18.21
C GLY A 95 -2.58 -19.40 -18.92
N ARG A 96 -3.91 -19.29 -19.09
CA ARG A 96 -4.74 -20.33 -19.72
C ARG A 96 -4.68 -20.33 -21.25
N ARG A 97 -4.40 -19.18 -21.89
CA ARG A 97 -4.17 -19.07 -23.35
C ARG A 97 -2.79 -19.53 -23.81
N ARG A 98 -1.78 -19.60 -22.92
CA ARG A 98 -0.45 -20.13 -23.25
C ARG A 98 -0.34 -21.65 -23.12
N ARG A 99 -1.26 -22.29 -22.40
CA ARG A 99 -1.29 -23.74 -22.16
C ARG A 99 -2.01 -24.64 -23.19
N PRO A 100 -2.78 -24.20 -24.21
CA PRO A 100 -3.53 -25.13 -25.04
C PRO A 100 -2.74 -25.69 -26.24
N ALA A 101 -1.52 -25.23 -26.51
CA ALA A 101 -0.79 -25.59 -27.73
C ALA A 101 0.33 -26.62 -27.53
N LYS A 102 0.74 -26.90 -26.28
CA LYS A 102 1.84 -27.87 -26.03
C LYS A 102 1.34 -29.30 -25.86
N ASP A 103 0.08 -29.46 -25.44
CA ASP A 103 -0.53 -30.76 -25.15
C ASP A 103 -1.06 -31.45 -26.42
N SER A 104 -1.29 -30.69 -27.51
CA SER A 104 -1.71 -31.23 -28.80
C SER A 104 -0.56 -31.73 -29.66
N VAL A 105 0.65 -31.21 -29.46
CA VAL A 105 1.84 -31.64 -30.23
C VAL A 105 2.31 -33.00 -29.75
N LEU A 106 2.32 -33.25 -28.44
CA LEU A 106 2.67 -34.54 -27.83
C LEU A 106 1.69 -35.68 -28.15
N ARG A 107 0.49 -35.38 -28.65
CA ARG A 107 -0.53 -36.39 -29.00
C ARG A 107 -0.50 -36.79 -30.49
N THR A 108 0.34 -36.15 -31.30
CA THR A 108 0.43 -36.42 -32.75
C THR A 108 1.70 -37.20 -33.11
N GLU A 109 2.50 -37.59 -32.11
CA GLU A 109 3.77 -38.31 -32.28
C GLU A 109 3.70 -39.78 -31.81
N ASP A 110 2.52 -40.26 -31.40
CA ASP A 110 2.20 -41.67 -31.11
C ASP A 110 1.28 -42.25 -32.19
#